data_AF-A0A6A7N8I7-F1
#
_entry.id   AF-A0A6A7N8I7-F1
#
_cell.length_a   1.000
_cell.length_b   1.000
_cell.length_c   1.000
_cell.angle_alpha   90.00
_cell.angle_beta   90.00
_cell.angle_gamma   90.00
#
_symmetry.space_group_name_H-M   'P 1'
#
loop_
_entity.id
_entity.type
_entity.pdbx_description
1 polymer ?
#
loop_
_entity_poly.entity_id
_entity_poly.type
_entity_poly.pdbx_seq_one_letter_code
_entity_poly.pdbx_strand_id
1 'polypeptide(L)'
;MKTIIDNAEKQDAASAAEEMQRALALALCTDAFAKAPRMSQLLSFLVAAKLSGSQDQFSEYAIGLAVFRRDPQVYHPALDPVVRVQMGRLRERLAASYRALGAAARRQITIPPGSYVPVLTAAVEAPPSWRCQQLQLAALRNLSGSQGNDTFVCGLNEELGAVLFHMFGDAVQLHGSAPTRPGGNNLAQPDYCLEGSIRMDPEHVRASVRLLDAAAGRIAWLGQFDCRGELGIPLQEALAGVISRGLQRYLVRA
;
A
#
# COMPACT_ATOMS: atom_id res chain seq x y z
N MET A 1 17.65 -40.30 1.78
CA MET A 1 17.46 -38.97 1.17
C MET A 1 16.03 -38.65 0.75
N LYS A 2 15.15 -39.63 0.50
CA LYS A 2 13.73 -39.38 0.15
C LYS A 2 12.90 -38.83 1.33
N THR A 3 13.21 -39.26 2.56
CA THR A 3 12.48 -38.91 3.79
C THR A 3 12.67 -37.47 4.29
N ILE A 4 13.72 -36.75 3.88
CA ILE A 4 13.99 -35.38 4.37
C ILE A 4 13.24 -34.32 3.54
N ILE A 5 13.07 -34.55 2.24
CA ILE A 5 12.37 -33.64 1.33
C ILE A 5 10.85 -33.72 1.57
N ASP A 6 10.32 -34.94 1.74
CA ASP A 6 8.90 -35.17 2.07
C ASP A 6 8.47 -34.51 3.39
N ASN A 7 9.42 -34.33 4.34
CA ASN A 7 9.14 -33.74 5.64
C ASN A 7 9.13 -32.21 5.59
N ALA A 8 9.96 -31.58 4.75
CA ALA A 8 9.97 -30.13 4.55
C ALA A 8 8.70 -29.64 3.83
N GLU A 9 8.26 -30.35 2.78
CA GLU A 9 7.02 -30.01 2.07
C GLU A 9 5.77 -30.18 2.94
N LYS A 10 5.75 -31.19 3.83
CA LYS A 10 4.69 -31.35 4.84
C LYS A 10 4.71 -30.23 5.89
N GLN A 11 5.89 -29.77 6.31
CA GLN A 11 6.04 -28.70 7.29
C GLN A 11 5.55 -27.35 6.72
N ASP A 12 5.89 -27.05 5.46
CA ASP A 12 5.46 -25.83 4.77
C ASP A 12 3.95 -25.83 4.48
N ALA A 13 3.38 -26.98 4.07
CA ALA A 13 1.95 -27.13 3.87
C ALA A 13 1.16 -27.01 5.19
N ALA A 14 1.68 -27.58 6.29
CA ALA A 14 1.08 -27.43 7.61
C ALA A 14 1.11 -25.98 8.09
N SER A 15 2.23 -25.28 7.89
CA SER A 15 2.37 -23.85 8.19
C SER A 15 1.37 -23.00 7.39
N ALA A 16 1.24 -23.25 6.09
CA ALA A 16 0.29 -22.54 5.23
C ALA A 16 -1.18 -22.80 5.63
N ALA A 17 -1.52 -24.02 6.04
CA ALA A 17 -2.85 -24.36 6.54
C ALA A 17 -3.19 -23.62 7.83
N GLU A 18 -2.25 -23.58 8.79
CA GLU A 18 -2.41 -22.83 10.03
C GLU A 18 -2.53 -21.32 9.80
N GLU A 19 -1.74 -20.76 8.89
CA GLU A 19 -1.82 -19.34 8.53
C GLU A 19 -3.17 -19.00 7.88
N MET A 20 -3.69 -19.88 7.02
CA MET A 20 -5.02 -19.72 6.42
C MET A 20 -6.12 -19.77 7.48
N GLN A 21 -6.05 -20.69 8.44
CA GLN A 21 -7.00 -20.78 9.54
C GLN A 21 -6.93 -19.55 10.46
N ARG A 22 -5.72 -19.05 10.76
CA ARG A 22 -5.52 -17.82 11.53
C ARG A 22 -6.12 -16.60 10.81
N ALA A 23 -5.87 -16.47 9.51
CA ALA A 23 -6.43 -15.37 8.72
C ALA A 23 -7.97 -15.45 8.64
N LEU A 24 -8.54 -16.66 8.57
CA LEU A 24 -9.99 -16.86 8.65
C LEU A 24 -10.54 -16.38 10.00
N ALA A 25 -9.95 -16.82 11.11
CA ALA A 25 -10.39 -16.44 12.45
C ALA A 25 -10.37 -14.91 12.63
N LEU A 26 -9.28 -14.26 12.20
CA LEU A 26 -9.16 -12.80 12.24
C LEU A 26 -10.24 -12.09 11.43
N ALA A 27 -10.49 -12.53 10.19
CA ALA A 27 -11.52 -11.93 9.35
C ALA A 27 -12.92 -12.07 9.98
N LEU A 28 -13.24 -13.24 10.54
CA LEU A 28 -14.54 -13.53 11.16
C LEU A 28 -14.80 -12.74 12.45
N CYS A 29 -13.77 -12.29 13.16
CA CYS A 29 -13.89 -11.45 14.35
C CYS A 29 -14.23 -9.98 14.04
N THR A 30 -14.17 -9.55 12.78
CA THR A 30 -14.50 -8.16 12.41
C THR A 30 -16.01 -7.91 12.37
N ASP A 31 -16.42 -6.66 12.61
CA ASP A 31 -17.82 -6.23 12.50
C ASP A 31 -18.44 -6.53 11.12
N ALA A 32 -17.61 -6.52 10.07
CA ALA A 32 -18.01 -6.84 8.71
C ALA A 32 -18.48 -8.30 8.55
N PHE A 33 -18.03 -9.23 9.38
CA PHE A 33 -18.47 -10.64 9.37
C PHE A 33 -19.37 -11.00 10.55
N ALA A 34 -19.19 -10.38 11.71
CA ALA A 34 -20.03 -10.60 12.89
C ALA A 34 -21.53 -10.37 12.60
N LYS A 35 -21.84 -9.37 11.77
CA LYS A 35 -23.22 -9.04 11.36
C LYS A 35 -23.72 -9.81 10.13
N ALA A 36 -22.95 -10.75 9.59
CA ALA A 36 -23.24 -11.42 8.32
C ALA A 36 -23.01 -12.94 8.38
N PRO A 37 -23.84 -13.69 9.12
CA PRO A 37 -23.63 -15.12 9.36
C PRO A 37 -23.53 -15.95 8.08
N ARG A 38 -24.30 -15.63 7.04
CA ARG A 38 -24.24 -16.32 5.74
C ARG A 38 -22.93 -16.06 4.98
N MET A 39 -22.34 -14.87 5.12
CA MET A 39 -21.03 -14.56 4.51
C MET A 39 -19.90 -15.26 5.27
N SER A 40 -20.01 -15.34 6.59
CA SER A 40 -19.10 -16.11 7.44
C SER A 40 -19.13 -17.60 7.08
N GLN A 41 -20.32 -18.18 6.90
CA GLN A 41 -20.48 -19.57 6.45
C GLN A 41 -19.85 -19.81 5.07
N LEU A 42 -20.08 -18.91 4.11
CA LEU A 42 -19.47 -19.01 2.79
C LEU A 42 -17.94 -18.98 2.86
N LEU A 43 -17.36 -18.02 3.59
CA LEU A 43 -15.91 -17.91 3.73
C LEU A 43 -15.30 -19.16 4.41
N SER A 44 -15.90 -19.61 5.51
CA SER A 44 -15.47 -20.83 6.21
C SER A 44 -15.55 -22.07 5.32
N PHE A 45 -16.62 -22.20 4.53
CA PHE A 45 -16.76 -23.29 3.57
C PHE A 45 -15.64 -23.29 2.53
N LEU A 46 -15.35 -22.14 1.92
CA LEU A 46 -14.29 -22.02 0.91
C LEU A 46 -12.90 -22.31 1.48
N VAL A 47 -12.61 -21.86 2.70
CA VAL A 47 -11.34 -22.16 3.38
C VAL A 47 -11.26 -23.64 3.72
N ALA A 48 -12.32 -24.25 4.25
CA ALA A 48 -12.34 -25.67 4.54
C ALA A 48 -12.11 -26.53 3.27
N ALA A 49 -12.79 -26.20 2.17
CA ALA A 49 -12.59 -26.84 0.87
C ALA A 49 -11.16 -26.68 0.33
N LYS A 50 -10.53 -25.52 0.56
CA LYS A 50 -9.13 -25.28 0.18
C LYS A 50 -8.17 -26.15 0.97
N LEU A 51 -8.39 -26.28 2.27
CA LEU A 51 -7.56 -27.07 3.18
C LEU A 51 -7.76 -28.58 2.98
N SER A 52 -8.94 -29.02 2.52
CA SER A 52 -9.19 -30.43 2.17
C SER A 52 -8.62 -30.82 0.79
N GLY A 53 -8.14 -29.85 0.01
CA GLY A 53 -7.60 -30.08 -1.35
C GLY A 53 -8.66 -30.44 -2.40
N SER A 54 -9.96 -30.26 -2.10
CA SER A 54 -11.04 -30.71 -2.96
C SER A 54 -11.47 -29.63 -3.96
N GLN A 55 -10.94 -29.67 -5.18
CA GLN A 55 -11.23 -28.66 -6.20
C GLN A 55 -12.71 -28.61 -6.63
N ASP A 56 -13.40 -29.75 -6.62
CA ASP A 56 -14.80 -29.85 -7.07
C ASP A 56 -15.78 -29.04 -6.20
N GLN A 57 -15.40 -28.75 -4.96
CA GLN A 57 -16.20 -27.96 -4.02
C GLN A 57 -16.25 -26.47 -4.38
N PHE A 58 -15.38 -26.00 -5.28
CA PHE A 58 -15.39 -24.61 -5.74
C PHE A 58 -16.36 -24.35 -6.89
N SER A 59 -17.07 -25.35 -7.42
CA SER A 59 -18.06 -25.12 -8.48
C SER A 59 -19.26 -24.31 -7.96
N GLU A 60 -19.89 -23.48 -8.82
CA GLU A 60 -21.10 -22.75 -8.44
C GLU A 60 -22.21 -23.69 -7.97
N TYR A 61 -22.32 -24.86 -8.61
CA TYR A 61 -23.26 -25.90 -8.19
C TYR A 61 -22.98 -26.35 -6.74
N ALA A 62 -21.76 -26.80 -6.44
CA ALA A 62 -21.40 -27.28 -5.12
C ALA A 62 -21.61 -26.21 -4.03
N ILE A 63 -21.20 -24.96 -4.29
CA ILE A 63 -21.40 -23.83 -3.36
C ILE A 63 -22.89 -23.54 -3.17
N GLY A 64 -23.67 -23.57 -4.24
CA GLY A 64 -25.13 -23.38 -4.24
C GLY A 64 -25.86 -24.37 -3.32
N LEU A 65 -25.47 -25.64 -3.38
CA LEU A 65 -26.03 -26.68 -2.53
C LEU A 65 -25.53 -26.55 -1.09
N ALA A 66 -24.21 -26.50 -0.89
CA ALA A 66 -23.60 -26.58 0.43
C ALA A 66 -23.87 -25.35 1.32
N VAL A 67 -23.83 -24.15 0.73
CA VAL A 67 -23.95 -22.89 1.49
C VAL A 67 -25.33 -22.26 1.32
N PHE A 68 -25.85 -22.24 0.10
CA PHE A 68 -27.14 -21.59 -0.20
C PHE A 68 -28.34 -22.53 -0.11
N ARG A 69 -28.12 -23.82 0.19
CA ARG A 69 -29.15 -24.85 0.36
C ARG A 69 -30.15 -24.87 -0.80
N ARG A 70 -29.63 -24.66 -2.02
CA ARG A 70 -30.44 -24.73 -3.24
C ARG A 70 -30.81 -26.18 -3.51
N ASP A 71 -32.01 -26.37 -4.04
CA ASP A 71 -32.52 -27.69 -4.39
C ASP A 71 -31.72 -28.25 -5.60
N PRO A 72 -31.08 -29.43 -5.47
CA PRO A 72 -30.32 -30.03 -6.56
C PRO A 72 -31.16 -30.32 -7.81
N GLN A 73 -32.48 -30.48 -7.69
CA GLN A 73 -33.38 -30.77 -8.80
C GLN A 73 -33.74 -29.53 -9.64
N VAL A 74 -33.60 -28.33 -9.06
CA VAL A 74 -34.06 -27.06 -9.68
C VAL A 74 -32.89 -26.10 -9.92
N TYR A 75 -31.80 -26.24 -9.18
CA TYR A 75 -30.71 -25.27 -9.21
C TYR A 75 -29.83 -25.39 -10.45
N HIS A 76 -29.86 -24.34 -11.28
CA HIS A 76 -28.99 -24.19 -12.43
C HIS A 76 -28.15 -22.91 -12.31
N PRO A 77 -26.81 -23.01 -12.17
CA PRO A 77 -25.91 -21.85 -12.06
C PRO A 77 -25.97 -20.85 -13.23
N ALA A 78 -26.38 -21.33 -14.41
CA ALA A 78 -26.61 -20.47 -15.57
C ALA A 78 -27.80 -19.52 -15.37
N LEU A 79 -28.83 -19.95 -14.64
CA LEU A 79 -30.10 -19.24 -14.47
C LEU A 79 -30.21 -18.52 -13.12
N ASP A 80 -29.53 -19.02 -12.07
CA ASP A 80 -29.51 -18.43 -10.74
C ASP A 80 -28.10 -17.92 -10.36
N PRO A 81 -27.85 -16.60 -10.42
CA PRO A 81 -26.56 -16.00 -10.16
C PRO A 81 -26.25 -15.84 -8.65
N VAL A 82 -27.00 -16.49 -7.75
CA VAL A 82 -26.84 -16.32 -6.29
C VAL A 82 -25.38 -16.46 -5.84
N VAL A 83 -24.65 -17.48 -6.32
CA VAL A 83 -23.24 -17.68 -5.96
C VAL A 83 -22.40 -16.52 -6.47
N ARG A 84 -22.52 -16.16 -7.76
CA ARG A 84 -21.77 -15.03 -8.36
C ARG A 84 -21.96 -13.73 -7.58
N VAL A 85 -23.21 -13.39 -7.25
CA VAL A 85 -23.55 -12.16 -6.52
C VAL A 85 -22.98 -12.19 -5.09
N GLN A 86 -23.14 -13.31 -4.39
CA GLN A 86 -22.64 -13.43 -3.01
C GLN A 86 -21.11 -13.47 -2.95
N MET A 87 -20.45 -14.01 -3.98
CA MET A 87 -19.00 -13.95 -4.11
C MET A 87 -18.49 -12.52 -4.32
N GLY A 88 -19.21 -11.68 -5.08
CA GLY A 88 -18.93 -10.25 -5.16
C GLY A 88 -18.97 -9.57 -3.79
N ARG A 89 -20.07 -9.77 -3.07
CA ARG A 89 -20.26 -9.22 -1.71
C ARG A 89 -19.24 -9.74 -0.70
N LEU A 90 -18.83 -11.01 -0.83
CA LEU A 90 -17.80 -11.60 0.02
C LEU A 90 -16.45 -10.91 -0.20
N ARG A 91 -16.06 -10.65 -1.45
CA ARG A 91 -14.82 -9.92 -1.77
C ARG A 91 -14.82 -8.50 -1.19
N GLU A 92 -15.93 -7.78 -1.33
CA GLU A 92 -16.09 -6.44 -0.76
C GLU A 92 -15.95 -6.45 0.77
N ARG A 93 -16.56 -7.43 1.43
CA ARG A 93 -16.47 -7.59 2.89
C ARG A 93 -15.09 -7.99 3.35
N LEU A 94 -14.41 -8.90 2.66
CA LEU A 94 -13.00 -9.23 2.94
C LEU A 94 -12.13 -7.97 2.85
N ALA A 95 -12.29 -7.17 1.79
CA ALA A 95 -11.56 -5.92 1.63
C ALA A 95 -11.86 -4.92 2.76
N ALA A 96 -13.11 -4.79 3.20
CA ALA A 96 -13.46 -3.93 4.33
C ALA A 96 -12.90 -4.44 5.67
N SER A 97 -12.91 -5.76 5.88
CA SER A 97 -12.41 -6.41 7.10
C SER A 97 -10.91 -6.22 7.24
N TYR A 98 -10.14 -6.47 6.18
CA TYR A 98 -8.68 -6.28 6.20
C TYR A 98 -8.28 -4.81 6.27
N ARG A 99 -9.08 -3.89 5.70
CA ARG A 99 -8.91 -2.45 5.95
C ARG A 99 -9.09 -2.08 7.43
N ALA A 100 -10.05 -2.69 8.12
CA ALA A 100 -10.26 -2.44 9.55
C ALA A 100 -9.19 -3.10 10.44
N LEU A 101 -8.69 -4.27 10.06
CA LEU A 101 -7.63 -4.99 10.79
C LEU A 101 -6.25 -4.32 10.63
N GLY A 102 -5.99 -3.69 9.48
CA GLY A 102 -4.73 -3.01 9.19
C GLY A 102 -3.50 -3.91 9.42
N ALA A 103 -2.49 -3.39 10.10
CA ALA A 103 -1.21 -4.08 10.35
C ALA A 103 -1.33 -5.34 11.24
N ALA A 104 -2.48 -5.58 11.91
CA ALA A 104 -2.68 -6.77 12.73
C ALA A 104 -2.79 -8.06 11.87
N ALA A 105 -3.19 -7.94 10.61
CA ALA A 105 -3.31 -9.08 9.70
C ALA A 105 -2.06 -9.22 8.83
N ARG A 106 -1.04 -9.98 9.26
CA ARG A 106 0.18 -10.20 8.44
C ARG A 106 -0.07 -10.95 7.13
N ARG A 107 -1.05 -11.84 7.13
CA ARG A 107 -1.50 -12.61 5.96
C ARG A 107 -3.00 -12.40 5.82
N GLN A 108 -3.45 -12.20 4.58
CA GLN A 108 -4.84 -11.92 4.26
C GLN A 108 -5.39 -12.91 3.24
N ILE A 109 -6.65 -13.28 3.43
CA ILE A 109 -7.41 -14.11 2.49
C ILE A 109 -7.99 -13.21 1.40
N THR A 110 -7.63 -13.51 0.15
CA THR A 110 -8.22 -12.90 -1.03
C THR A 110 -8.88 -13.95 -1.91
N ILE A 111 -9.88 -13.54 -2.69
CA ILE A 111 -10.54 -14.41 -3.66
C ILE A 111 -10.50 -13.69 -5.00
N PRO A 112 -9.65 -14.14 -5.95
CA PRO A 112 -9.49 -13.45 -7.23
C PRO A 112 -10.81 -13.30 -8.00
N PRO A 113 -10.98 -12.23 -8.80
CA PRO A 113 -12.08 -12.13 -9.74
C PRO A 113 -12.12 -13.36 -10.66
N GLY A 114 -13.33 -13.86 -10.96
CA GLY A 114 -13.51 -15.07 -11.79
C GLY A 114 -13.13 -16.40 -11.12
N SER A 115 -12.59 -16.38 -9.91
CA SER A 115 -12.27 -17.57 -9.12
C SER A 115 -13.12 -17.65 -7.85
N TYR A 116 -13.36 -18.86 -7.36
CA TYR A 116 -13.97 -19.12 -6.05
C TYR A 116 -12.98 -19.67 -5.04
N VAL A 117 -11.71 -19.82 -5.43
CA VAL A 117 -10.65 -20.40 -4.61
C VAL A 117 -10.02 -19.30 -3.75
N PRO A 118 -10.04 -19.42 -2.41
CA PRO A 118 -9.35 -18.48 -1.54
C PRO A 118 -7.83 -18.69 -1.62
N VAL A 119 -7.11 -17.57 -1.62
CA VAL A 119 -5.65 -17.51 -1.68
C VAL A 119 -5.15 -16.71 -0.49
N LEU A 120 -4.07 -17.19 0.12
CA LEU A 120 -3.39 -16.48 1.16
C LEU A 120 -2.34 -15.57 0.52
N THR A 121 -2.43 -14.28 0.81
CA THR A 121 -1.48 -13.26 0.32
C THR A 121 -0.83 -12.57 1.50
N ALA A 122 0.40 -12.06 1.34
CA ALA A 122 0.94 -11.12 2.30
C ALA A 122 -0.02 -9.93 2.40
N ALA A 123 -0.27 -9.43 3.61
CA ALA A 123 -0.98 -8.16 3.70
C ALA A 123 -0.16 -7.11 2.96
N VAL A 124 -0.87 -6.30 2.17
CA VAL A 124 -0.30 -5.05 1.68
C VAL A 124 0.04 -4.29 2.95
N GLU A 125 1.33 -4.16 3.24
CA GLU A 125 1.83 -3.41 4.39
C GLU A 125 1.10 -2.07 4.35
N ALA A 126 0.34 -1.75 5.41
CA ALA A 126 -0.19 -0.41 5.52
C ALA A 126 1.03 0.52 5.38
N PRO A 127 0.97 1.56 4.52
CA PRO A 127 2.09 2.47 4.39
C PRO A 127 2.49 2.90 5.81
N PRO A 128 3.80 3.04 6.10
CA PRO A 128 4.28 3.40 7.42
C PRO A 128 3.40 4.52 7.98
N SER A 129 2.95 4.43 9.24
CA SER A 129 2.18 5.52 9.83
C SER A 129 3.10 6.73 9.93
N TRP A 130 3.09 7.55 8.88
CA TRP A 130 3.97 8.70 8.76
C TRP A 130 3.62 9.69 9.87
N ARG A 131 4.60 10.43 10.37
CA ARG A 131 4.36 11.57 11.29
C ARG A 131 3.56 12.70 10.63
N CYS A 132 3.29 12.59 9.33
CA CYS A 132 2.73 13.59 8.45
C CYS A 132 1.55 13.01 7.67
N GLN A 133 0.41 13.72 7.64
CA GLN A 133 -0.72 13.43 6.76
C GLN A 133 -0.68 14.28 5.48
N GLN A 134 -0.12 15.49 5.55
CA GLN A 134 0.07 16.37 4.39
C GLN A 134 1.47 16.99 4.36
N LEU A 135 2.27 16.61 3.36
CA LEU A 135 3.63 17.08 3.11
C LEU A 135 3.66 17.98 1.87
N GLN A 136 3.96 19.25 2.06
CA GLN A 136 4.21 20.15 0.93
C GLN A 136 5.68 20.10 0.51
N LEU A 137 5.95 19.96 -0.79
CA LEU A 137 7.28 20.13 -1.37
C LEU A 137 7.38 21.49 -2.04
N ALA A 138 8.20 22.39 -1.48
CA ALA A 138 8.60 23.61 -2.15
C ALA A 138 9.70 23.34 -3.18
N ALA A 139 9.67 24.07 -4.30
CA ALA A 139 10.72 23.99 -5.30
C ALA A 139 12.08 24.32 -4.67
N LEU A 140 13.05 23.43 -4.86
CA LEU A 140 14.42 23.62 -4.45
C LEU A 140 15.01 24.83 -5.18
N ARG A 141 15.61 25.74 -4.42
CA ARG A 141 16.20 26.97 -4.97
C ARG A 141 17.63 26.73 -5.41
N ASN A 142 17.99 27.17 -6.60
CA ASN A 142 19.40 27.26 -6.98
C ASN A 142 20.04 28.49 -6.29
N LEU A 143 21.12 28.28 -5.54
CA LEU A 143 21.91 29.33 -4.91
C LEU A 143 23.33 29.42 -5.49
N SER A 144 23.55 28.78 -6.65
CA SER A 144 24.81 28.81 -7.39
C SER A 144 24.74 29.94 -8.42
N GLY A 145 25.81 30.72 -8.56
CA GLY A 145 25.90 31.82 -9.55
C GLY A 145 25.68 31.36 -11.00
N SER A 146 25.25 32.29 -11.85
CA SER A 146 24.62 32.09 -13.17
C SER A 146 25.46 31.41 -14.25
N GLN A 147 25.02 30.23 -14.71
CA GLN A 147 24.49 29.91 -16.06
C GLN A 147 24.50 28.38 -16.27
N GLY A 148 23.37 27.79 -16.67
CA GLY A 148 23.26 26.38 -17.10
C GLY A 148 22.77 25.37 -16.04
N ASN A 149 22.88 25.69 -14.75
CA ASN A 149 22.55 24.73 -13.68
C ASN A 149 21.08 24.75 -13.22
N ASP A 150 20.27 25.72 -13.69
CA ASP A 150 18.85 25.76 -13.34
C ASP A 150 18.09 24.55 -13.91
N THR A 151 18.48 24.06 -15.09
CA THR A 151 17.94 22.83 -15.68
C THR A 151 18.21 21.62 -14.78
N PHE A 152 19.39 21.55 -14.16
CA PHE A 152 19.70 20.48 -13.22
C PHE A 152 18.79 20.51 -12.00
N VAL A 153 18.56 21.70 -11.42
CA VAL A 153 17.69 21.87 -10.24
C VAL A 153 16.21 21.63 -10.59
N CYS A 154 15.76 22.01 -11.78
CA CYS A 154 14.43 21.67 -12.28
C CYS A 154 14.24 20.15 -12.38
N GLY A 155 15.16 19.43 -13.00
CA GLY A 155 15.09 17.97 -13.08
C GLY A 155 15.15 17.30 -11.70
N LEU A 156 15.96 17.84 -10.79
CA LEU A 156 15.98 17.37 -9.40
C LEU A 156 14.65 17.60 -8.67
N ASN A 157 13.95 18.71 -8.93
CA ASN A 157 12.62 18.96 -8.36
C ASN A 157 11.59 17.93 -8.83
N GLU A 158 11.61 17.59 -10.12
CA GLU A 158 10.73 16.55 -10.69
C GLU A 158 11.04 15.17 -10.10
N GLU A 159 12.32 14.79 -10.07
CA GLU A 159 12.76 13.50 -9.54
C GLU A 159 12.45 13.37 -8.04
N LEU A 160 12.74 14.40 -7.25
CA LEU A 160 12.42 14.41 -5.83
C LEU A 160 10.90 14.34 -5.60
N GLY A 161 10.11 15.07 -6.39
CA GLY A 161 8.65 15.00 -6.34
C GLY A 161 8.14 13.58 -6.65
N ALA A 162 8.68 12.93 -7.67
CA ALA A 162 8.32 11.58 -8.06
C ALA A 162 8.67 10.57 -6.95
N VAL A 163 9.90 10.61 -6.42
CA VAL A 163 10.34 9.69 -5.35
C VAL A 163 9.49 9.89 -4.08
N LEU A 164 9.21 11.14 -3.70
CA LEU A 164 8.38 11.42 -2.53
C LEU A 164 6.94 10.95 -2.74
N PHE A 165 6.35 11.14 -3.92
CA PHE A 165 5.01 10.64 -4.23
C PHE A 165 4.94 9.11 -4.16
N HIS A 166 5.94 8.39 -4.67
CA HIS A 166 5.99 6.94 -4.53
C HIS A 166 6.13 6.48 -3.07
N MET A 167 6.77 7.28 -2.21
CA MET A 167 6.99 6.95 -0.81
C MET A 167 5.78 7.29 0.09
N PHE A 168 5.19 8.46 -0.09
CA PHE A 168 4.18 9.02 0.80
C PHE A 168 2.77 9.05 0.17
N GLY A 169 2.65 8.73 -1.13
CA GLY A 169 1.38 8.70 -1.86
C GLY A 169 0.68 10.06 -1.90
N ASP A 170 -0.64 10.03 -1.70
CA ASP A 170 -1.54 11.19 -1.76
C ASP A 170 -1.26 12.26 -0.66
N ALA A 171 -0.35 11.97 0.28
CA ALA A 171 0.08 12.95 1.27
C ALA A 171 0.95 14.06 0.68
N VAL A 172 1.57 13.87 -0.49
CA VAL A 172 2.50 14.84 -1.09
C VAL A 172 1.76 15.86 -1.94
N GLN A 173 2.03 17.14 -1.68
CA GLN A 173 1.54 18.26 -2.46
C GLN A 173 2.71 19.09 -2.99
N LEU A 174 2.77 19.34 -4.30
CA LEU A 174 3.78 20.21 -4.89
C LEU A 174 3.39 21.69 -4.73
N HIS A 175 4.33 22.54 -4.34
CA HIS A 175 4.11 23.98 -4.26
C HIS A 175 3.97 24.59 -5.66
N GLY A 176 2.91 25.39 -5.89
CA GLY A 176 2.66 26.05 -7.19
C GLY A 176 1.75 25.29 -8.15
N SER A 177 1.50 24.00 -7.94
CA SER A 177 0.42 23.26 -8.61
C SER A 177 -0.88 23.43 -7.83
N ALA A 178 -1.44 24.64 -7.84
CA ALA A 178 -2.78 24.82 -7.27
C ALA A 178 -3.78 24.01 -8.12
N PRO A 179 -4.60 23.13 -7.54
CA PRO A 179 -5.82 22.75 -8.21
C PRO A 179 -6.68 24.02 -8.23
N THR A 180 -6.82 24.65 -9.39
CA THR A 180 -7.90 25.61 -9.60
C THR A 180 -9.22 24.85 -9.53
N ARG A 181 -9.71 24.57 -8.31
CA ARG A 181 -11.12 24.30 -8.10
C ARG A 181 -11.83 25.64 -8.17
N PRO A 182 -12.75 25.86 -9.13
CA PRO A 182 -13.59 27.04 -9.09
C PRO A 182 -14.53 26.88 -7.90
N GLY A 183 -14.32 27.69 -6.86
CA GLY A 183 -15.04 27.60 -5.58
C GLY A 183 -14.06 27.47 -4.42
N GLY A 184 -13.62 28.62 -3.92
CA GLY A 184 -12.66 28.73 -2.84
C GLY A 184 -13.12 27.98 -1.59
N ASN A 185 -12.27 27.09 -1.12
CA ASN A 185 -12.21 26.74 0.29
C ASN A 185 -10.75 26.44 0.61
N ASN A 186 -10.24 26.98 1.72
CA ASN A 186 -8.86 26.86 2.20
C ASN A 186 -8.24 25.51 1.82
N LEU A 187 -7.15 25.53 1.06
CA LEU A 187 -6.25 24.38 1.02
C LEU A 187 -5.90 24.06 2.48
N ALA A 188 -6.14 22.82 2.92
CA ALA A 188 -5.75 22.40 4.25
C ALA A 188 -4.27 22.75 4.45
N GLN A 189 -3.94 23.43 5.54
CA GLN A 189 -2.55 23.78 5.80
C GLN A 189 -1.75 22.47 5.89
N PRO A 190 -0.62 22.36 5.19
CA PRO A 190 0.19 21.16 5.26
C PRO A 190 0.68 20.96 6.70
N ASP A 191 0.86 19.72 7.15
CA ASP A 191 1.47 19.47 8.46
C ASP A 191 2.94 19.88 8.43
N TYR A 192 3.60 19.59 7.31
CA TYR A 192 4.99 19.92 7.08
C TYR A 192 5.25 20.51 5.70
N CYS A 193 6.20 21.44 5.62
CA CYS A 193 6.73 21.95 4.37
C CYS A 193 8.20 21.57 4.22
N LEU A 194 8.55 20.87 3.15
CA LEU A 194 9.92 20.58 2.75
C LEU A 194 10.42 21.71 1.85
N GLU A 195 11.46 22.39 2.29
CA GLU A 195 12.13 23.43 1.51
C GLU A 195 13.61 23.11 1.39
N GLY A 196 14.25 23.58 0.33
CA GLY A 196 15.68 23.40 0.20
C GLY A 196 16.34 24.33 -0.79
N SER A 197 17.66 24.24 -0.79
CA SER A 197 18.50 24.93 -1.75
C SER A 197 19.63 24.03 -2.22
N ILE A 198 19.98 24.18 -3.48
CA ILE A 198 21.09 23.50 -4.13
C ILE A 198 22.21 24.51 -4.36
N ARG A 199 23.41 24.16 -3.94
CA ARG A 199 24.65 24.87 -4.26
C ARG A 199 25.56 23.93 -5.03
N MET A 200 26.15 24.45 -6.09
CA MET A 200 26.98 23.69 -7.01
C MET A 200 28.25 24.48 -7.27
N ASP A 201 29.36 23.76 -7.25
CA ASP A 201 30.63 24.15 -7.86
C ASP A 201 31.01 23.08 -8.90
N PRO A 202 32.10 23.25 -9.66
CA PRO A 202 32.48 22.29 -10.71
C PRO A 202 32.71 20.85 -10.23
N GLU A 203 32.98 20.63 -8.94
CA GLU A 203 33.28 19.30 -8.39
C GLU A 203 32.20 18.76 -7.44
N HIS A 204 31.41 19.64 -6.84
CA HIS A 204 30.51 19.30 -5.74
C HIS A 204 29.11 19.88 -5.93
N VAL A 205 28.13 19.06 -5.56
CA VAL A 205 26.74 19.47 -5.38
C VAL A 205 26.36 19.28 -3.93
N ARG A 206 25.93 20.37 -3.29
CA ARG A 206 25.42 20.40 -1.93
C ARG A 206 23.94 20.72 -1.93
N ALA A 207 23.12 19.77 -1.49
CA ALA A 207 21.73 19.99 -1.16
C ALA A 207 21.59 20.31 0.33
N SER A 208 20.94 21.43 0.66
CA SER A 208 20.52 21.77 2.02
C SER A 208 19.00 21.77 2.06
N VAL A 209 18.42 20.82 2.78
CA VAL A 209 16.97 20.60 2.83
C VAL A 209 16.50 20.68 4.27
N ARG A 210 15.38 21.34 4.51
CA ARG A 210 14.75 21.50 5.82
C ARG A 210 13.27 21.14 5.74
N LEU A 211 12.78 20.49 6.78
CA LEU A 211 11.38 20.24 7.01
C LEU A 211 10.88 21.23 8.07
N LEU A 212 9.86 21.99 7.74
CA LEU A 212 9.21 22.96 8.62
C LEU A 212 7.91 22.37 9.14
N ASP A 213 7.70 22.40 10.45
CA ASP A 213 6.40 22.16 11.08
C ASP A 213 5.55 23.42 10.84
N ALA A 214 4.51 23.30 10.00
CA ALA A 214 3.76 24.46 9.54
C ALA A 214 2.93 25.10 10.66
N ALA A 215 2.46 24.30 11.61
CA ALA A 215 1.68 24.78 12.75
C ALA A 215 2.56 25.54 13.76
N ALA A 216 3.78 25.04 14.02
CA ALA A 216 4.69 25.64 14.98
C ALA A 216 5.70 26.64 14.37
N GLY A 217 5.79 26.72 13.05
CA GLY A 217 6.71 27.62 12.34
C GLY A 217 8.20 27.33 12.60
N ARG A 218 8.54 26.10 12.99
CA ARG A 218 9.89 25.69 13.41
C ARG A 218 10.48 24.64 12.48
N ILE A 219 11.81 24.57 12.43
CA ILE A 219 12.51 23.50 11.72
C ILE A 219 12.35 22.20 12.52
N ALA A 220 11.64 21.24 11.94
CA ALA A 220 11.43 19.91 12.49
C ALA A 220 12.61 18.98 12.15
N TRP A 221 13.20 19.16 10.97
CA TRP A 221 14.35 18.38 10.51
C TRP A 221 15.19 19.19 9.53
N LEU A 222 16.50 18.93 9.51
CA LEU A 222 17.44 19.51 8.55
C LEU A 222 18.42 18.44 8.09
N GLY A 223 18.66 18.40 6.79
CA GLY A 223 19.63 17.52 6.15
C GLY A 223 20.53 18.31 5.21
N GLN A 224 21.82 18.03 5.26
CA GLN A 224 22.78 18.44 4.24
C GLN A 224 23.36 17.20 3.57
N PHE A 225 23.37 17.22 2.24
CA PHE A 225 23.81 16.11 1.42
C PHE A 225 24.79 16.61 0.39
N ASP A 226 25.97 16.02 0.39
CA ASP A 226 27.05 16.33 -0.53
C ASP A 226 27.23 15.17 -1.49
N CYS A 227 27.23 15.48 -2.78
CA CYS A 227 27.50 14.53 -3.85
C CYS A 227 28.55 15.10 -4.80
N ARG A 228 29.26 14.20 -5.48
CA ARG A 228 30.26 14.52 -6.51
C ARG A 228 29.84 13.84 -7.80
N GLY A 229 30.06 14.50 -8.93
CA GLY A 229 29.79 13.94 -10.25
C GLY A 229 29.36 14.98 -11.28
N GLU A 230 29.19 14.51 -12.51
CA GLU A 230 28.69 15.34 -13.61
C GLU A 230 27.22 15.70 -13.39
N LEU A 231 26.86 16.94 -13.77
CA LEU A 231 25.49 17.43 -13.67
C LEU A 231 24.61 16.76 -14.73
N GLY A 232 23.94 15.67 -14.33
CA GLY A 232 23.02 14.92 -15.19
C GLY A 232 22.03 14.07 -14.40
N ILE A 233 21.18 13.33 -15.13
CA ILE A 233 20.10 12.50 -14.57
C ILE A 233 20.57 11.55 -13.46
N PRO A 234 21.70 10.81 -13.59
CA PRO A 234 22.14 9.89 -12.55
C PRO A 234 22.43 10.60 -11.21
N LEU A 235 22.94 11.84 -11.27
CA LEU A 235 23.21 12.63 -10.07
C LEU A 235 21.92 13.19 -9.46
N GLN A 236 20.92 13.53 -10.28
CA GLN A 236 19.58 13.92 -9.82
C GLN A 236 18.91 12.77 -9.05
N GLU A 237 18.87 11.57 -9.65
CA GLU A 237 18.32 10.35 -9.03
C GLU A 237 19.04 10.01 -7.72
N ALA A 238 20.37 10.04 -7.73
CA ALA A 238 21.17 9.75 -6.54
C ALA A 238 20.88 10.74 -5.40
N LEU A 239 20.85 12.05 -5.71
CA LEU A 239 20.62 13.10 -4.73
C LEU A 239 19.18 13.06 -4.18
N ALA A 240 18.18 12.89 -5.05
CA ALA A 240 16.77 12.71 -4.66
C ALA A 240 16.59 11.48 -3.76
N GLY A 241 17.25 10.36 -4.11
CA GLY A 241 17.23 9.14 -3.31
C GLY A 241 17.85 9.32 -1.92
N VAL A 242 18.98 10.02 -1.82
CA VAL A 242 19.63 10.29 -0.53
C VAL A 242 18.79 11.23 0.34
N ILE A 243 18.25 12.31 -0.24
CA ILE A 243 17.34 13.24 0.47
C ILE A 243 16.12 12.49 1.00
N SER A 244 15.45 11.72 0.15
CA SER A 244 14.24 10.96 0.50
C SER A 244 14.50 9.93 1.60
N ARG A 245 15.63 9.20 1.56
CA ARG A 245 16.02 8.28 2.65
C ARG A 245 16.34 9.00 3.97
N GLY A 246 16.89 10.22 3.91
CA GLY A 246 17.09 11.06 5.08
C GLY A 246 15.76 11.46 5.72
N LEU A 247 14.83 11.93 4.89
CA LEU A 247 13.49 12.34 5.31
C LEU A 247 12.65 11.17 5.83
N GLN A 248 12.68 10.02 5.15
CA GLN A 248 11.97 8.80 5.55
C GLN A 248 12.32 8.40 6.98
N ARG A 249 13.61 8.37 7.32
CA ARG A 249 14.08 8.01 8.66
C ARG A 249 13.54 8.93 9.76
N TYR A 250 13.26 10.19 9.44
CA TYR A 250 12.65 11.13 10.38
C TYR A 250 11.12 10.97 10.46
N LEU A 251 10.46 10.74 9.31
CA LEU A 251 9.00 10.72 9.20
C LEU A 251 8.35 9.37 9.55
N VAL A 252 9.10 8.26 9.55
CA VAL A 252 8.59 6.99 10.10
C VAL A 252 8.34 7.17 11.61
N ARG A 253 7.12 6.91 12.07
CA ARG A 253 6.85 6.80 13.52
C ARG A 253 7.54 5.54 14.05
N ALA A 254 8.31 5.71 15.12
CA ALA A 254 8.78 4.61 15.96
C ALA A 254 7.64 4.04 16.79
#